data_AF-A0A6B9ZEV5-F1
#
_entry.id   AF-A0A6B9ZEV5-F1
#
_cell.length_a   1.000
_cell.length_b   1.000
_cell.length_c   1.000
_cell.angle_alpha   90.00
_cell.angle_beta   90.00
_cell.angle_gamma   90.00
#
_symmetry.space_group_name_H-M   'P 1'
#
loop_
_entity.id
_entity.type
_entity.pdbx_description
1 polymer ?
#
loop_
_entity_poly.entity_id
_entity_poly.type
_entity_poly.pdbx_seq_one_letter_code
_entity_poly.pdbx_strand_id
1 'polypeptide(L)'
;MSVRMILLCGILIWSSCNNSNTTTKFIYLPKLEHKGMADIDLQLKPVWYQYALIENAPDNIDSLQHLIKHYSDSIVNKAAVEGHYARYFIQFFNHSGNTESYTKGKDDFWDTHNDLSQEMEDYRGEYRYEACPTDSLRGVWSIEVKSGDVFQRDTILNNCKN
;
A
#
# COMPACT_ATOMS: atom_id res chain seq x y z
N MET A 1 -36.37 -27.33 -62.11
CA MET A 1 -36.16 -26.28 -61.09
C MET A 1 -36.14 -26.95 -59.72
N SER A 2 -34.98 -27.04 -59.08
CA SER A 2 -34.82 -27.55 -57.71
C SER A 2 -34.03 -26.51 -56.92
N VAL A 3 -34.69 -25.88 -55.94
CA VAL A 3 -34.06 -24.94 -55.01
C VAL A 3 -33.39 -25.75 -53.91
N ARG A 4 -32.07 -25.64 -53.78
CA ARG A 4 -31.34 -26.12 -52.60
C ARG A 4 -30.94 -24.91 -51.75
N MET A 5 -31.67 -24.73 -50.66
CA MET A 5 -31.40 -23.74 -49.62
C MET A 5 -30.37 -24.35 -48.66
N ILE A 6 -29.11 -23.92 -48.75
CA ILE A 6 -28.05 -24.32 -47.84
C ILE A 6 -28.08 -23.36 -46.65
N LEU A 7 -28.59 -23.88 -45.53
CA LEU A 7 -28.57 -23.25 -44.22
C LEU A 7 -27.18 -23.49 -43.61
N LEU A 8 -26.30 -22.48 -43.61
CA LEU A 8 -25.01 -22.58 -42.92
C LEU A 8 -25.06 -21.81 -41.60
N CYS A 9 -24.89 -22.56 -40.52
CA CYS A 9 -24.90 -22.15 -39.12
C CYS A 9 -23.91 -21.00 -38.85
N GLY A 10 -24.42 -19.88 -38.34
CA GLY A 10 -23.63 -18.89 -37.64
C GLY A 10 -23.32 -19.40 -36.23
N ILE A 11 -22.09 -19.85 -36.00
CA ILE A 11 -21.55 -20.02 -34.64
C ILE A 11 -20.96 -18.66 -34.26
N LEU A 12 -21.76 -17.83 -33.61
CA LEU A 12 -21.27 -16.68 -32.88
C LEU A 12 -20.57 -17.21 -31.62
N ILE A 13 -19.25 -17.26 -31.67
CA ILE A 13 -18.40 -17.50 -30.51
C ILE A 13 -18.52 -16.26 -29.63
N TRP A 14 -19.36 -16.34 -28.62
CA TRP A 14 -19.42 -15.34 -27.56
C TRP A 14 -18.17 -15.54 -26.69
N SER A 15 -17.11 -14.82 -27.02
CA SER A 15 -16.03 -14.56 -26.07
C SER A 15 -16.62 -13.79 -24.90
N SER A 16 -17.00 -14.52 -23.85
CA SER A 16 -17.32 -13.93 -22.56
C SER A 16 -16.00 -13.42 -21.96
N CYS A 17 -15.58 -12.23 -22.40
CA CYS A 17 -14.64 -11.43 -21.65
C CYS A 17 -15.35 -11.05 -20.36
N ASN A 18 -15.17 -11.86 -19.32
CA ASN A 18 -15.56 -11.53 -17.97
C ASN A 18 -14.60 -10.41 -17.51
N ASN A 19 -14.84 -9.21 -18.00
CA ASN A 19 -14.11 -8.01 -17.62
C ASN A 19 -14.67 -7.59 -16.26
N SER A 20 -14.38 -8.39 -15.22
CA SER A 20 -14.48 -7.91 -13.86
C SER A 20 -13.41 -6.84 -13.72
N ASN A 21 -13.75 -5.61 -14.12
CA ASN A 21 -12.99 -4.41 -13.81
C ASN A 21 -13.09 -4.22 -12.29
N THR A 22 -12.38 -5.06 -11.55
CA THR A 22 -12.24 -4.95 -10.10
C THR A 22 -11.22 -3.85 -9.86
N THR A 23 -11.70 -2.61 -9.87
CA THR A 23 -10.86 -1.44 -9.59
C THR A 23 -10.18 -1.62 -8.24
N THR A 24 -8.86 -1.45 -8.20
CA THR A 24 -8.11 -1.45 -6.94
C THR A 24 -8.60 -0.33 -6.04
N LYS A 25 -8.87 -0.64 -4.77
CA LYS A 25 -9.38 0.33 -3.79
C LYS A 25 -8.53 0.28 -2.53
N PHE A 26 -8.19 1.46 -2.02
CA PHE A 26 -7.49 1.63 -0.75
C PHE A 26 -8.51 1.90 0.37
N ILE A 27 -8.34 1.23 1.50
CA ILE A 27 -9.13 1.40 2.71
C ILE A 27 -8.20 1.89 3.80
N TYR A 28 -8.27 3.18 4.13
CA TYR A 28 -7.52 3.74 5.25
C TYR A 28 -8.02 3.18 6.57
N LEU A 29 -7.11 2.87 7.50
CA LEU A 29 -7.43 2.36 8.84
C LEU A 29 -7.22 3.45 9.90
N PRO A 30 -8.18 4.38 10.09
CA PRO A 30 -8.00 5.56 10.94
C PRO A 30 -7.77 5.22 12.42
N LYS A 31 -8.32 4.10 12.89
CA LYS A 31 -8.12 3.62 14.28
C LYS A 31 -6.72 3.09 14.54
N LEU A 32 -5.93 2.85 13.47
CA LEU A 32 -4.53 2.44 13.55
C LEU A 32 -3.57 3.59 13.22
N GLU A 33 -4.07 4.81 13.08
CA GLU A 33 -3.19 5.97 12.99
C GLU A 33 -2.52 6.21 14.35
N HIS A 34 -1.20 6.23 14.35
CA HIS A 34 -0.43 6.52 15.55
C HIS A 34 0.51 7.69 15.32
N LYS A 35 0.37 8.72 16.15
CA LYS A 35 1.33 9.83 16.29
C LYS A 35 1.86 9.79 17.70
N GLY A 36 3.18 9.77 17.84
CA GLY A 36 3.78 9.61 19.16
C GLY A 36 5.28 9.70 19.12
N MET A 37 5.89 9.05 20.10
CA MET A 37 7.34 8.97 20.23
C MET A 37 7.77 7.51 20.18
N ALA A 38 8.80 7.21 19.40
CA ALA A 38 9.40 5.87 19.36
C ALA A 38 10.91 5.97 19.55
N ASP A 39 11.50 4.90 20.10
CA ASP A 39 12.95 4.75 20.13
C ASP A 39 13.45 4.52 18.69
N ILE A 40 14.27 5.45 18.20
CA ILE A 40 14.96 5.38 16.92
C ILE A 40 16.44 5.68 17.21
N ASP A 41 17.27 4.66 17.07
CA ASP A 41 18.71 4.72 17.34
C ASP A 41 19.04 5.18 18.76
N LEU A 42 18.37 4.60 19.77
CA LEU A 42 18.54 4.89 21.20
C LEU A 42 18.11 6.32 21.58
N GLN A 43 17.25 6.94 20.77
CA GLN A 43 16.72 8.26 20.99
C GLN A 43 15.21 8.26 20.79
N LEU A 44 14.50 8.86 21.74
CA LEU A 44 13.07 9.04 21.65
C LEU A 44 12.76 10.15 20.62
N LYS A 45 12.24 9.76 19.46
CA LYS A 45 11.98 10.68 18.33
C LYS A 45 10.49 10.65 17.92
N PRO A 46 9.96 11.76 17.37
CA PRO A 46 8.57 11.83 16.94
C PRO A 46 8.34 10.92 15.73
N VAL A 47 7.23 10.17 15.74
CA VAL A 47 6.86 9.25 14.67
C VAL A 47 5.40 9.38 14.28
N TRP A 48 5.08 9.00 13.04
CA TRP A 48 3.72 8.90 12.54
C TRP A 48 3.53 7.65 11.68
N TYR A 49 2.73 6.71 12.17
CA TYR A 49 2.46 5.42 11.54
C TYR A 49 1.01 5.34 11.09
N GLN A 50 0.83 4.83 9.88
CA GLN A 50 -0.46 4.69 9.22
C GLN A 50 -0.57 3.33 8.54
N TYR A 51 -1.81 2.90 8.33
CA TYR A 51 -2.13 1.59 7.76
C TYR A 51 -3.26 1.72 6.76
N ALA A 52 -3.18 0.95 5.68
CA ALA A 52 -4.24 0.82 4.71
C ALA A 52 -4.36 -0.62 4.20
N LEU A 53 -5.58 -1.02 3.87
CA LEU A 53 -5.84 -2.25 3.13
C LEU A 53 -6.01 -1.93 1.64
N ILE A 54 -5.67 -2.89 0.78
CA ILE A 54 -5.81 -2.82 -0.67
C ILE A 54 -6.77 -3.94 -1.11
N GLU A 55 -7.94 -3.56 -1.59
CA GLU A 55 -8.83 -4.47 -2.32
C GLU A 55 -8.35 -4.61 -3.76
N ASN A 56 -8.31 -5.85 -4.27
CA ASN A 56 -7.90 -6.15 -5.64
C ASN A 56 -6.50 -5.57 -5.96
N ALA A 57 -5.54 -5.81 -5.06
CA ALA A 57 -4.15 -5.40 -5.27
C ALA A 57 -3.56 -6.15 -6.48
N PRO A 58 -2.86 -5.46 -7.40
CA PRO A 58 -2.24 -6.12 -8.54
C PRO A 58 -1.01 -6.93 -8.12
N ASP A 59 -0.84 -8.11 -8.71
CA ASP A 59 0.33 -8.98 -8.45
C ASP A 59 1.58 -8.55 -9.23
N ASN A 60 1.46 -7.65 -10.18
CA ASN A 60 2.62 -7.05 -10.83
C ASN A 60 3.24 -5.98 -9.90
N ILE A 61 4.54 -6.13 -9.62
CA ILE A 61 5.27 -5.30 -8.66
C ILE A 61 5.31 -3.82 -9.07
N ASP A 62 5.54 -3.53 -10.35
CA ASP A 62 5.58 -2.16 -10.88
C ASP A 62 4.21 -1.48 -10.76
N SER A 63 3.13 -2.22 -11.07
CA SER A 63 1.76 -1.73 -10.96
C SER A 63 1.39 -1.43 -9.51
N LEU A 64 1.78 -2.31 -8.59
CA LEU A 64 1.57 -2.14 -7.15
C LEU A 64 2.33 -0.92 -6.63
N GLN A 65 3.60 -0.77 -7.03
CA GLN A 65 4.44 0.37 -6.66
C GLN A 65 3.85 1.68 -7.16
N HIS A 66 3.41 1.72 -8.42
CA HIS A 66 2.77 2.90 -8.99
C HIS A 66 1.50 3.28 -8.21
N LEU A 67 0.65 2.31 -7.87
CA LEU A 67 -0.57 2.55 -7.10
C LEU A 67 -0.30 3.02 -5.68
N ILE A 68 0.61 2.36 -4.95
CA ILE A 68 0.99 2.77 -3.58
C ILE A 68 1.60 4.17 -3.59
N LYS A 69 2.48 4.47 -4.55
CA LYS A 69 3.07 5.81 -4.69
C LYS A 69 2.00 6.85 -4.99
N HIS A 70 1.11 6.58 -5.95
CA HIS A 70 0.05 7.51 -6.32
C HIS A 70 -0.92 7.77 -5.16
N TYR A 71 -1.36 6.73 -4.47
CA TYR A 71 -2.20 6.86 -3.28
C TYR A 71 -1.50 7.69 -2.20
N SER A 72 -0.25 7.37 -1.88
CA SER A 72 0.52 8.09 -0.86
C SER A 72 0.73 9.55 -1.23
N ASP A 73 1.15 9.85 -2.46
CA ASP A 73 1.31 11.24 -2.92
C ASP A 73 -0.03 12.03 -2.88
N SER A 74 -1.19 11.36 -2.92
CA SER A 74 -2.50 12.01 -2.81
C SER A 74 -2.95 12.35 -1.39
N ILE A 75 -2.41 11.67 -0.37
CA ILE A 75 -2.83 11.84 1.03
C ILE A 75 -1.74 12.41 1.94
N VAL A 76 -0.46 12.27 1.55
CA VAL A 76 0.67 12.68 2.37
C VAL A 76 1.06 14.12 2.09
N ASN A 77 0.94 14.97 3.12
CA ASN A 77 1.57 16.28 3.11
C ASN A 77 3.05 16.14 3.52
N LYS A 78 3.94 16.02 2.54
CA LYS A 78 5.38 15.82 2.78
C LYS A 78 6.02 16.91 3.63
N ALA A 79 5.66 18.18 3.42
CA ALA A 79 6.20 19.30 4.20
C ALA A 79 5.81 19.20 5.68
N ALA A 80 4.58 18.75 5.97
CA ALA A 80 4.14 18.50 7.34
C ALA A 80 4.82 17.28 7.97
N VAL A 81 5.25 16.30 7.16
CA VAL A 81 6.00 15.15 7.67
C VAL A 81 7.45 15.54 7.98
N GLU A 82 8.15 16.12 7.01
CA GLU A 82 9.58 16.46 7.08
C GLU A 82 9.93 17.44 8.21
N GLY A 83 8.99 18.29 8.63
CA GLY A 83 9.22 19.26 9.70
C GLY A 83 8.87 18.79 11.12
N HIS A 84 8.23 17.62 11.27
CA HIS A 84 7.60 17.23 12.54
C HIS A 84 7.91 15.81 13.00
N TYR A 85 8.34 14.92 12.10
CA TYR A 85 8.55 13.51 12.43
C TYR A 85 9.94 13.07 11.99
N ALA A 86 10.58 12.23 12.80
CA ALA A 86 11.82 11.57 12.44
C ALA A 86 11.58 10.32 11.58
N ARG A 87 10.39 9.70 11.73
CA ARG A 87 9.96 8.59 10.88
C ARG A 87 8.47 8.72 10.60
N TYR A 88 8.12 8.44 9.36
CA TYR A 88 6.75 8.30 8.93
C TYR A 88 6.61 7.08 8.04
N PHE A 89 5.49 6.37 8.15
CA PHE A 89 5.13 5.40 7.12
C PHE A 89 3.62 5.21 6.96
N ILE A 90 3.24 4.73 5.78
CA ILE A 90 1.98 4.00 5.56
C ILE A 90 2.35 2.57 5.16
N GLN A 91 1.86 1.58 5.89
CA GLN A 91 1.97 0.17 5.51
C GLN A 91 0.70 -0.30 4.84
N PHE A 92 0.87 -1.12 3.80
CA PHE A 92 -0.20 -1.60 2.94
C PHE A 92 -0.32 -3.11 3.04
N PHE A 93 -1.55 -3.58 3.24
CA PHE A 93 -1.89 -5.00 3.30
C PHE A 93 -3.01 -5.30 2.31
N ASN A 94 -3.17 -6.54 1.86
CA ASN A 94 -4.38 -6.93 1.14
C ASN A 94 -5.60 -6.77 2.06
N HIS A 95 -6.77 -6.48 1.48
CA HIS A 95 -8.05 -6.71 2.15
C HIS A 95 -8.42 -8.19 1.99
N SER A 96 -8.26 -8.97 3.07
CA SER A 96 -8.45 -10.42 3.12
C SER A 96 -9.31 -10.80 4.33
N GLY A 97 -9.62 -12.09 4.48
CA GLY A 97 -10.28 -12.59 5.69
C GLY A 97 -9.46 -12.37 6.97
N ASN A 98 -8.14 -12.31 6.88
CA ASN A 98 -7.25 -12.06 8.02
C ASN A 98 -7.24 -10.57 8.40
N THR A 99 -7.34 -9.68 7.40
CA THR A 99 -7.18 -8.24 7.62
C THR A 99 -8.49 -7.45 7.70
N GLU A 100 -9.62 -8.00 7.24
CA GLU A 100 -10.93 -7.32 7.24
C GLU A 100 -11.31 -6.81 8.65
N SER A 101 -10.98 -7.57 9.69
CA SER A 101 -11.31 -7.22 11.08
C SER A 101 -10.73 -5.87 11.51
N TYR A 102 -9.58 -5.46 10.96
CA TYR A 102 -8.92 -4.19 11.29
C TYR A 102 -9.70 -2.96 10.79
N THR A 103 -10.63 -3.12 9.84
CA THR A 103 -11.52 -2.02 9.38
C THR A 103 -12.49 -1.56 10.47
N LYS A 104 -12.85 -2.46 11.40
CA LYS A 104 -13.75 -2.17 12.53
C LYS A 104 -12.98 -1.60 13.73
N GLY A 105 -11.66 -1.78 13.73
CA GLY A 105 -10.65 -1.38 14.71
C GLY A 105 -10.74 -2.14 16.03
N LYS A 106 -9.59 -2.33 16.68
CA LYS A 106 -9.51 -2.82 18.07
C LYS A 106 -9.27 -1.65 19.02
N ASP A 107 -9.42 -1.90 20.33
CA ASP A 107 -9.37 -0.86 21.36
C ASP A 107 -7.93 -0.43 21.74
N ASP A 108 -6.90 -1.21 21.40
CA ASP A 108 -5.49 -0.85 21.61
C ASP A 108 -4.69 -0.85 20.29
N PHE A 109 -4.04 0.28 19.98
CA PHE A 109 -3.16 0.43 18.83
C PHE A 109 -2.01 -0.58 18.86
N TRP A 110 -1.36 -0.80 20.01
CA TRP A 110 -0.15 -1.62 20.07
C TRP A 110 -0.43 -3.10 19.86
N ASP A 111 -1.49 -3.61 20.46
CA ASP A 111 -1.98 -4.97 20.20
C ASP A 111 -2.32 -5.12 18.71
N THR A 112 -3.03 -4.14 18.14
CA THR A 112 -3.44 -4.21 16.73
C THR A 112 -2.29 -4.06 15.74
N HIS A 113 -1.33 -3.19 16.05
CA HIS A 113 -0.10 -3.01 15.29
C HIS A 113 0.68 -4.31 15.25
N ASN A 114 0.93 -4.91 16.42
CA ASN A 114 1.65 -6.17 16.53
C ASN A 114 0.94 -7.29 15.78
N ASP A 115 -0.39 -7.35 15.85
CA ASP A 115 -1.18 -8.36 15.16
C ASP A 115 -1.16 -8.17 13.64
N LEU A 116 -1.39 -6.95 13.14
CA LEU A 116 -1.39 -6.67 11.70
C LEU A 116 0.00 -6.85 11.09
N SER A 117 1.07 -6.48 11.81
CA SER A 117 2.46 -6.69 11.37
C SER A 117 2.86 -8.18 11.33
N GLN A 118 2.09 -9.08 11.93
CA GLN A 118 2.28 -10.53 11.80
C GLN A 118 1.65 -11.09 10.51
N GLU A 119 0.77 -10.35 9.84
CA GLU A 119 0.10 -10.75 8.59
C GLU A 119 1.02 -10.57 7.37
N MET A 120 2.21 -11.18 7.42
CA MET A 120 3.26 -11.05 6.39
C MET A 120 2.86 -11.59 5.02
N GLU A 121 1.90 -12.51 4.96
CA GLU A 121 1.33 -13.02 3.71
C GLU A 121 0.54 -11.92 2.99
N ASP A 122 -0.18 -11.10 3.75
CA ASP A 122 -0.99 -10.01 3.21
C ASP A 122 -0.22 -8.70 3.02
N TYR A 123 1.00 -8.58 3.55
CA TYR A 123 1.84 -7.39 3.36
C TYR A 123 2.13 -7.13 1.88
N ARG A 124 1.86 -5.90 1.42
CA ARG A 124 2.03 -5.46 0.03
C ARG A 124 3.07 -4.37 -0.14
N GLY A 125 3.49 -3.72 0.93
CA GLY A 125 4.53 -2.70 0.86
C GLY A 125 4.36 -1.58 1.85
N GLU A 126 5.22 -0.59 1.71
CA GLU A 126 5.31 0.56 2.59
C GLU A 126 5.76 1.80 1.82
N TYR A 127 5.15 2.94 2.15
CA TYR A 127 5.64 4.25 1.76
C TYR A 127 6.22 4.93 2.99
N ARG A 128 7.51 5.25 2.98
CA ARG A 128 8.27 5.65 4.16
C ARG A 128 8.99 6.97 3.97
N TYR A 129 9.08 7.72 5.07
CA TYR A 129 10.04 8.79 5.27
C TYR A 129 10.91 8.51 6.50
N GLU A 130 12.21 8.74 6.39
CA GLU A 130 13.13 8.80 7.52
C GLU A 130 13.95 10.09 7.47
N ALA A 131 13.99 10.81 8.58
CA ALA A 131 14.81 12.00 8.72
C ALA A 131 16.30 11.64 8.60
N CYS A 132 17.10 12.57 8.08
CA CYS A 132 18.54 12.38 7.98
C CYS A 132 19.15 12.26 9.38
N PRO A 133 20.24 11.48 9.55
CA PRO A 133 20.84 11.25 10.87
C PRO A 133 21.20 12.52 11.64
N THR A 134 21.54 13.60 10.92
CA THR A 134 22.01 14.88 11.48
C THR A 134 21.13 16.08 11.10
N ASP A 135 20.02 15.86 10.39
CA ASP A 135 19.12 16.92 9.93
C ASP A 135 17.66 16.46 10.08
N SER A 136 16.93 17.07 11.01
CA SER A 136 15.54 16.74 11.30
C SER A 136 14.54 17.47 10.40
N LEU A 137 15.00 18.27 9.44
CA LEU A 137 14.16 19.01 8.49
C LEU A 137 14.22 18.42 7.08
N ARG A 138 15.01 17.36 6.90
CA ARG A 138 15.24 16.68 5.62
C ARG A 138 15.32 15.18 5.87
N GLY A 139 15.10 14.41 4.82
CA GLY A 139 15.14 12.96 4.94
C GLY A 139 15.10 12.26 3.60
N VAL A 140 14.88 10.96 3.69
CA VAL A 140 14.75 10.07 2.54
C VAL A 140 13.31 9.58 2.48
N TRP A 141 12.69 9.75 1.31
CA TRP A 141 11.44 9.09 0.97
C TRP A 141 11.74 7.83 0.17
N SER A 142 11.17 6.70 0.58
CA SER A 142 11.30 5.43 -0.11
C SER A 142 9.95 4.74 -0.24
N ILE A 143 9.86 3.86 -1.24
CA ILE A 143 8.74 2.94 -1.40
C ILE A 143 9.28 1.52 -1.44
N GLU A 144 8.65 0.64 -0.70
CA GLU A 144 8.85 -0.80 -0.77
C GLU A 144 7.55 -1.45 -1.23
N VAL A 145 7.66 -2.47 -2.07
CA VAL A 145 6.54 -3.31 -2.47
C VAL A 145 6.90 -4.78 -2.42
N LYS A 146 5.89 -5.60 -2.11
CA LYS A 146 5.97 -7.06 -2.08
C LYS A 146 4.93 -7.67 -3.01
N SER A 147 5.37 -8.60 -3.85
CA SER A 147 4.49 -9.49 -4.62
C SER A 147 5.03 -10.91 -4.60
N GLY A 148 4.25 -11.85 -4.05
CA GLY A 148 4.75 -13.17 -3.69
C GLY A 148 5.95 -13.06 -2.74
N ASP A 149 7.07 -13.69 -3.12
CA ASP A 149 8.34 -13.66 -2.38
C ASP A 149 9.29 -12.54 -2.85
N VAL A 150 8.88 -11.73 -3.83
CA VAL A 150 9.72 -10.67 -4.40
C VAL A 150 9.50 -9.38 -3.63
N PHE A 151 10.60 -8.78 -3.18
CA PHE A 151 10.64 -7.45 -2.58
C PHE A 151 11.40 -6.50 -3.50
N GLN A 152 10.85 -5.31 -3.70
CA GLN A 152 11.52 -4.21 -4.38
C GLN A 152 11.42 -2.96 -3.53
N ARG A 153 12.54 -2.25 -3.37
CA ARG A 153 12.61 -0.98 -2.66
C ARG A 153 13.31 0.05 -3.55
N ASP A 154 12.65 1.19 -3.71
CA ASP A 154 13.18 2.34 -4.44
C ASP A 154 13.22 3.59 -3.57
N THR A 155 14.23 4.41 -3.82
CA THR A 155 14.32 5.75 -3.23
C THR A 155 13.58 6.72 -4.14
N ILE A 156 12.55 7.39 -3.61
CA ILE A 156 11.76 8.39 -4.33
C ILE A 156 12.49 9.74 -4.30
N LEU A 157 12.99 10.11 -3.12
CA LEU A 157 13.68 11.37 -2.89
C LEU A 157 14.70 11.19 -1.79
N ASN A 158 15.93 11.64 -2.02
CA ASN A 158 16.96 11.67 -0.99
C ASN A 158 17.42 13.11 -0.80
N ASN A 159 17.01 13.72 0.31
CA ASN A 159 17.39 15.08 0.69
C ASN A 159 18.51 15.10 1.74
N CYS A 160 19.07 13.94 2.08
CA CYS A 160 20.27 13.89 2.92
C CYS A 160 21.45 14.34 2.07
N LYS A 161 22.17 15.35 2.56
CA LYS A 161 23.37 15.85 1.89
C LYS A 161 24.37 14.69 1.76
N ASN A 162 24.98 14.58 0.57
CA ASN A 162 26.29 13.96 0.44
C ASN A 162 27.34 14.82 1.17
#